data_AF-A0A538EKG7-F1
#
_entry.id   AF-A0A538EKG7-F1
#
_cell.length_a   1.000
_cell.length_b   1.000
_cell.length_c   1.000
_cell.angle_alpha   90.00
_cell.angle_beta   90.00
_cell.angle_gamma   90.00
#
_symmetry.space_group_name_H-M   'P 1'
#
loop_
_entity.id
_entity.type
_entity.pdbx_description
1 polymer ?
#
loop_
_entity_poly.entity_id
_entity_poly.type
_entity_poly.pdbx_seq_one_letter_code
_entity_poly.pdbx_strand_id
1 'polypeptide(L)' 'AASLALHFTYMSGRDEIPQMLACATTRGARTLGVEDDYGIEEGKPADMVIFDAPSAVEVMRLKPVRRWVIRRGKV' A
#
# COMPACT_ATOMS: atom_id res chain seq x y z
N ALA A 1 -5.01 1.14 -9.72
CA ALA A 1 -6.27 1.44 -8.99
C ALA A 1 -6.13 2.64 -8.07
N ALA A 2 -5.23 2.63 -7.07
CA ALA A 2 -5.11 3.71 -6.07
C ALA A 2 -4.84 5.12 -6.66
N SER A 3 -4.04 5.22 -7.74
CA SER A 3 -3.82 6.48 -8.45
C SER A 3 -5.07 7.05 -9.15
N LEU A 4 -5.98 6.19 -9.62
CA LEU A 4 -7.21 6.62 -10.27
C LEU A 4 -8.16 7.19 -9.21
N ALA A 5 -8.28 6.49 -8.09
CA ALA A 5 -9.06 6.97 -6.96
C ALA A 5 -8.58 8.36 -6.47
N LEU A 6 -7.26 8.59 -6.40
CA LEU A 6 -6.68 9.89 -5.98
C LEU A 6 -7.15 11.06 -6.86
N HIS A 7 -7.38 10.80 -8.14
CA HIS A 7 -7.75 11.81 -9.12
C HIS A 7 -9.28 12.02 -9.22
N PHE A 8 -10.07 10.98 -8.97
CA PHE A 8 -11.51 10.98 -9.23
C PHE A 8 -12.40 11.12 -7.98
N THR A 9 -11.92 10.78 -6.78
CA THR A 9 -12.77 10.71 -5.57
C THR A 9 -12.56 11.86 -4.60
N TYR A 10 -12.08 13.02 -5.05
CA TYR A 10 -11.68 14.17 -4.22
C TYR A 10 -10.66 13.84 -3.10
N MET A 11 -10.03 12.66 -3.14
CA MET A 11 -9.01 12.22 -2.19
C MET A 11 -7.61 12.73 -2.58
N SER A 12 -7.53 14.01 -2.94
CA SER A 12 -6.29 14.69 -3.33
C SER A 12 -5.72 15.59 -2.23
N GLY A 13 -6.44 15.77 -1.12
CA GLY A 13 -5.93 16.47 0.05
C GLY A 13 -4.88 15.61 0.79
N ARG A 14 -4.06 16.29 1.60
CA ARG A 14 -2.92 15.66 2.29
C ARG A 14 -3.35 14.55 3.26
N ASP A 15 -4.54 14.71 3.85
CA ASP A 15 -5.07 13.80 4.87
C ASP A 15 -5.77 12.58 4.26
N GLU A 16 -6.20 12.69 3.00
CA GLU A 16 -6.87 11.62 2.26
C GLU A 16 -5.89 10.65 1.58
N ILE A 17 -4.65 11.08 1.30
CA ILE A 17 -3.62 10.21 0.71
C ILE A 17 -3.32 8.96 1.57
N PRO A 18 -3.15 9.07 2.90
CA PRO A 18 -3.04 7.89 3.76
C PRO A 18 -4.28 6.98 3.72
N GLN A 19 -5.48 7.55 3.63
CA GLN A 19 -6.73 6.80 3.54
C GLN A 19 -6.78 5.98 2.24
N MET A 20 -6.30 6.54 1.14
CA MET A 20 -6.16 5.86 -0.14
C MET A 20 -5.25 4.64 -0.04
N LEU A 21 -4.09 4.80 0.61
CA LEU A 21 -3.14 3.72 0.76
C LEU A 21 -3.73 2.61 1.64
N ALA A 22 -4.43 2.96 2.71
CA ALA A 22 -5.17 1.99 3.53
C ALA A 22 -6.23 1.24 2.71
N CYS A 23 -6.97 1.92 1.83
CA CYS A 23 -7.92 1.29 0.90
C CYS A 23 -7.26 0.25 0.00
N ALA A 24 -6.06 0.55 -0.52
CA ALA A 24 -5.30 -0.37 -1.37
C ALA A 24 -4.54 -1.46 -0.60
N THR A 25 -4.50 -1.40 0.73
CA THR A 25 -3.72 -2.31 1.57
C THR A 25 -4.62 -2.98 2.62
N THR A 26 -4.60 -2.50 3.87
CA THR A 26 -5.26 -3.14 5.02
C THR A 26 -6.77 -3.25 4.88
N ARG A 27 -7.44 -2.24 4.32
CA ARG A 27 -8.89 -2.31 4.07
C ARG A 27 -9.22 -3.28 2.96
N GLY A 28 -8.38 -3.35 1.92
CA GLY A 28 -8.51 -4.34 0.85
C GLY A 28 -8.36 -5.76 1.37
N ALA A 29 -7.36 -5.99 2.24
CA ALA A 29 -7.16 -7.27 2.91
C ALA A 29 -8.38 -7.68 3.76
N ARG A 30 -8.92 -6.74 4.55
CA ARG A 30 -10.15 -6.96 5.31
C ARG A 30 -11.36 -7.26 4.43
N THR A 31 -11.49 -6.56 3.29
CA THR A 31 -12.57 -6.85 2.32
C THR A 31 -12.44 -8.25 1.73
N LEU A 32 -11.22 -8.77 1.62
CA LEU A 32 -10.93 -10.11 1.11
C LEU A 32 -10.92 -11.20 2.21
N GLY A 33 -11.05 -10.84 3.49
CA GLY A 33 -11.00 -11.78 4.61
C GLY A 33 -9.62 -12.39 4.85
N VAL A 34 -8.54 -11.65 4.53
CA VAL A 34 -7.14 -12.11 4.67
C VAL A 34 -6.33 -11.24 5.64
N GLU A 35 -6.98 -10.51 6.53
CA GLU A 35 -6.37 -9.61 7.50
C GLU A 35 -5.38 -10.30 8.46
N ASP A 36 -5.63 -11.57 8.79
CA ASP A 36 -4.78 -12.37 9.67
C ASP A 36 -3.41 -12.64 9.01
N ASP A 37 -3.41 -12.83 7.70
CA ASP A 37 -2.22 -13.09 6.88
C ASP A 37 -1.65 -11.83 6.20
N TYR A 38 -2.21 -10.65 6.46
CA TYR A 38 -1.83 -9.40 5.80
C TYR A 38 -1.33 -8.34 6.77
N GLY A 39 -0.10 -7.85 6.55
CA GLY A 39 0.49 -6.78 7.34
C GLY A 39 1.99 -6.96 7.52
N ILE A 40 2.66 -5.94 8.06
CA ILE A 40 4.07 -6.00 8.42
C ILE A 40 4.15 -6.11 9.94
N GLU A 41 3.88 -7.33 10.42
CA GLU A 41 3.82 -7.68 11.84
C GLU A 41 4.50 -9.05 12.04
N GLU A 42 5.07 -9.27 13.22
CA GLU A 42 5.67 -10.57 13.56
C GLU A 42 4.63 -11.69 13.49
N GLY A 43 5.02 -12.83 12.94
CA GLY A 43 4.13 -13.99 12.73
C GLY A 43 3.37 -13.99 11.41
N LYS A 44 3.28 -12.85 10.70
CA LYS A 44 2.64 -12.79 9.37
C LYS A 44 3.60 -13.22 8.24
N PRO A 45 3.06 -13.64 7.08
CA PRO A 45 3.88 -13.90 5.89
C PRO A 45 4.79 -12.72 5.53
N ALA A 46 6.05 -13.01 5.18
CA ALA A 46 7.00 -12.00 4.72
C ALA A 46 6.70 -11.56 3.27
N ASP A 47 5.56 -10.88 3.11
CA ASP A 47 5.02 -10.37 1.86
C ASP A 47 5.04 -8.84 1.89
N MET A 48 5.94 -8.21 1.13
CA MET A 48 6.09 -6.75 1.15
C MET A 48 6.63 -6.20 -0.17
N VAL A 49 6.38 -4.91 -0.41
CA VAL A 49 6.89 -4.20 -1.58
C VAL A 49 7.71 -3.01 -1.10
N ILE A 50 8.92 -2.87 -1.62
CA ILE A 50 9.85 -1.79 -1.29
C ILE A 50 9.85 -0.78 -2.44
N PHE A 51 9.63 0.49 -2.11
CA PHE A 51 9.67 1.61 -3.05
C PHE A 51 10.84 2.54 -2.71
N ASP A 52 11.39 3.19 -3.73
CA ASP A 52 12.40 4.23 -3.55
C ASP A 52 11.71 5.59 -3.37
N ALA A 53 11.19 5.84 -2.16
CA ALA A 53 10.57 7.10 -1.79
C ALA A 53 10.69 7.33 -0.28
N PRO A 54 10.76 8.60 0.18
CA PRO A 54 11.00 8.91 1.58
C PRO A 54 9.76 8.76 2.47
N SER A 55 8.56 8.62 1.89
CA SER A 55 7.32 8.42 2.64
C SER A 55 6.23 7.77 1.79
N ALA A 56 5.22 7.20 2.46
CA ALA A 56 4.01 6.67 1.83
C ALA A 56 3.29 7.69 0.94
N VAL A 57 3.25 8.96 1.36
CA VAL A 57 2.67 10.07 0.58
C VAL A 57 3.45 10.27 -0.71
N GLU A 58 4.78 10.25 -0.62
CA GLU A 58 5.66 10.38 -1.77
C GLU A 58 5.60 9.18 -2.71
N VAL A 59 5.41 7.95 -2.20
CA VAL A 59 5.11 6.77 -3.05
C VAL A 59 3.87 7.02 -3.90
N MET A 60 2.80 7.54 -3.29
CA MET A 60 1.55 7.82 -4.00
C MET A 60 1.67 8.97 -5.01
N ARG A 61 2.44 10.02 -4.67
CA ARG A 61 2.67 11.20 -5.52
C ARG A 61 3.61 10.90 -6.69
N LEU A 62 4.79 10.33 -6.41
CA LEU A 62 5.86 10.09 -7.38
C LEU A 62 5.61 8.85 -8.24
N LYS A 63 4.83 7.89 -7.73
CA LYS A 63 4.58 6.59 -8.38
C LYS A 63 5.89 5.93 -8.82
N PRO A 64 6.88 5.77 -7.92
CA PRO A 64 8.15 5.19 -8.28
C PRO A 64 7.95 3.73 -8.70
N VAL A 65 8.85 3.23 -9.55
CA VAL A 65 8.91 1.80 -9.84
C VAL A 65 9.21 1.06 -8.53
N ARG A 66 8.53 -0.06 -8.32
CA ARG A 66 8.81 -0.97 -7.20
C ARG A 66 10.28 -1.42 -7.27
N ARG A 67 11.05 -1.13 -6.22
CA ARG A 67 12.47 -1.50 -6.16
C ARG A 67 12.62 -2.99 -5.88
N TRP A 68 11.80 -3.52 -4.97
CA TRP A 68 11.75 -4.94 -4.65
C TRP A 68 10.31 -5.38 -4.38
N VAL A 69 10.01 -6.63 -4.71
CA VAL A 69 8.78 -7.30 -4.32
C VAL A 69 9.20 -8.56 -3.61
N ILE A 70 8.81 -8.73 -2.36
CA ILE A 70 9.13 -9.91 -1.57
C ILE A 70 7.84 -10.69 -1.37
N ARG A 71 7.86 -11.98 -1.72
CA ARG A 71 6.78 -12.93 -1.49
C ARG A 71 7.31 -14.13 -0.72
N ARG A 72 6.73 -14.41 0.46
CA ARG A 72 7.12 -15.50 1.36
C ARG A 72 8.63 -15.51 1.65
N GLY A 73 9.19 -14.32 1.89
CA GLY A 73 10.60 -14.14 2.19
C GLY A 73 11.55 -14.28 0.99
N LYS A 74 11.04 -14.33 -0.24
CA LYS A 74 11.84 -14.38 -1.47
C LYS A 74 11.57 -13.14 -2.33
N VAL A 75 12.64 -12.56 -2.86
CA VAL A 75 12.62 -11.43 -3.81
C VAL A 75 12.18 -11.90 -5.20
#